data_AF-A0A1Y3BB53-F1
#
_entry.id   AF-A0A1Y3BB53-F1
#
_cell.length_a   1.000
_cell.length_b   1.000
_cell.length_c   1.000
_cell.angle_alpha   90.00
_cell.angle_beta   90.00
_cell.angle_gamma   90.00
#
_symmetry.space_group_name_H-M   'P 1'
#
loop_
_entity.id
_entity.type
_entity.pdbx_description
1 polymer ?
#
loop_
_entity_poly.entity_id
_entity_poly.type
_entity_poly.pdbx_seq_one_letter_code
_entity_poly.pdbx_strand_id
1 'polypeptide(L)'
;DIKDATPVILITILLFLVPANFHQFYATNNNKEIQRLLCWNIVKTKMSWGVIILLGGGSALAFGTEKSGLSNWFSQQLSQVQLDPIVTMILLAILSGSITEMASNVATANVILPVVSKLVSKILKKFSSHQSANYTKCRLFR
;
A
#
# COMPACT_ATOMS: atom_id res chain seq x y z
N ASP A 1 25.26 -14.02 1.20
CA ASP A 1 24.97 -12.88 2.08
C ASP A 1 23.64 -13.04 2.78
N ILE A 2 23.66 -12.95 4.10
CA ILE A 2 22.44 -12.89 4.93
C ILE A 2 21.81 -11.53 4.63
N LYS A 3 20.74 -11.53 3.82
CA LYS A 3 20.04 -10.32 3.42
C LYS A 3 19.36 -9.70 4.64
N ASP A 4 19.36 -8.36 4.73
CA ASP A 4 18.73 -7.59 5.82
C ASP A 4 17.25 -7.92 6.08
N ALA A 5 16.61 -8.66 5.18
CA ALA A 5 15.27 -9.22 5.34
C ALA A 5 15.16 -10.28 6.46
N THR A 6 16.22 -11.04 6.75
CA THR A 6 16.19 -12.12 7.76
C THR A 6 15.82 -11.61 9.17
N PRO A 7 16.46 -10.56 9.73
CA PRO A 7 16.06 -10.02 11.03
C PRO A 7 14.65 -9.41 11.00
N VAL A 8 14.24 -8.76 9.89
CA VAL A 8 12.89 -8.17 9.77
C VAL A 8 11.79 -9.24 9.80
N ILE A 9 12.00 -10.36 9.09
CA ILE A 9 11.06 -11.49 9.08
C ILE A 9 10.99 -12.12 10.48
N LEU A 10 12.14 -12.30 11.14
CA LEU A 10 12.21 -12.86 12.49
C LEU A 10 11.47 -11.98 13.52
N ILE A 11 11.69 -10.66 13.47
CA ILE A 11 10.99 -9.70 14.33
C ILE A 11 9.48 -9.69 14.05
N THR A 12 9.07 -9.81 12.78
CA THR A 12 7.64 -9.84 12.40
C THR A 12 6.95 -11.10 12.93
N ILE A 13 7.62 -12.26 12.86
CA ILE A 13 7.13 -13.52 13.42
C ILE A 13 7.06 -13.42 14.95
N LEU A 14 8.07 -12.83 15.59
CA LEU A 14 8.09 -12.58 17.03
C LEU A 14 6.92 -11.68 17.46
N LEU A 15 6.62 -10.62 16.71
CA LEU A 15 5.50 -9.70 16.99
C LEU A 15 4.11 -10.37 16.87
N PHE A 16 4.00 -11.41 16.02
CA PHE A 16 2.80 -12.23 15.92
C PHE A 16 2.65 -13.22 17.09
N LEU A 17 3.77 -13.65 17.67
CA LEU A 17 3.82 -14.57 18.81
C LEU A 17 3.66 -13.87 20.16
N VAL A 18 4.20 -12.65 20.30
CA VAL A 18 4.22 -11.92 21.58
C VAL A 18 2.83 -11.32 21.88
N PRO A 19 2.22 -11.65 23.04
CA PRO A 19 0.95 -11.09 23.46
C PRO A 19 1.09 -9.60 23.85
N ALA A 20 0.11 -8.77 23.53
CA ALA A 20 0.15 -7.32 23.74
C ALA A 20 0.14 -6.90 25.22
N ASN A 21 -0.35 -7.77 26.11
CA ASN A 21 -0.48 -7.47 27.53
C ASN A 21 0.35 -8.43 28.38
N PHE A 22 1.56 -8.02 28.78
CA PHE A 22 2.42 -8.78 29.69
C PHE A 22 1.76 -8.95 31.09
N HIS A 23 0.95 -7.96 31.51
CA HIS A 23 0.20 -8.00 32.78
C HIS A 23 -0.93 -9.06 32.80
N GLN A 24 -1.48 -9.42 31.65
CA GLN A 24 -2.53 -10.45 31.57
C GLN A 24 -1.96 -11.87 31.54
N PHE A 25 -0.65 -12.02 31.33
CA PHE A 25 0.06 -13.30 31.41
C PHE A 25 0.17 -13.82 32.86
N TYR A 26 0.21 -12.93 33.85
CA TYR A 26 0.23 -13.28 35.29
C TYR A 26 -1.16 -13.24 35.96
N ALA A 27 -2.14 -12.57 35.36
CA ALA A 27 -3.50 -12.49 35.90
C ALA A 27 -4.35 -13.67 35.41
N THR A 28 -4.30 -14.78 36.16
CA THR A 28 -5.23 -15.91 36.01
C THR A 28 -6.64 -15.47 36.43
N ASN A 29 -7.38 -14.80 35.56
CA ASN A 29 -8.83 -14.71 35.74
C ASN A 29 -9.57 -14.49 34.41
N ASN A 30 -10.31 -15.54 34.05
CA ASN A 30 -11.52 -15.61 33.24
C ASN A 30 -11.55 -14.89 31.88
N ASN A 31 -11.49 -15.71 30.83
CA ASN A 31 -12.19 -15.53 29.54
C ASN A 31 -11.95 -14.25 28.75
N LYS A 32 -10.82 -13.55 28.93
CA LYS A 32 -10.44 -12.46 28.03
C LYS A 32 -9.44 -12.98 27.00
N GLU A 33 -9.88 -12.99 25.74
CA GLU A 33 -9.07 -13.40 24.59
C GLU A 33 -7.70 -12.70 24.60
N ILE A 34 -6.64 -13.49 24.39
CA ILE A 34 -5.26 -13.00 24.32
C ILE A 34 -5.15 -12.08 23.09
N GLN A 35 -5.15 -10.77 23.31
CA GLN A 35 -4.88 -9.81 22.24
C GLN A 35 -3.39 -9.87 21.87
N ARG A 36 -3.08 -10.33 20.65
CA ARG A 36 -1.73 -10.31 20.07
C ARG A 36 -1.34 -8.88 19.70
N LEU A 37 -0.04 -8.54 19.77
CA LEU A 37 0.45 -7.20 19.38
C LEU A 37 0.12 -6.87 17.92
N LEU A 38 0.20 -7.88 17.04
CA LEU A 38 -0.14 -7.77 15.63
C LEU A 38 -1.28 -8.74 15.29
N CYS A 39 -2.51 -8.22 15.21
CA CYS A 39 -3.65 -9.01 14.72
C CYS A 39 -3.68 -9.04 13.19
N TRP A 40 -3.87 -10.23 12.60
CA TRP A 40 -4.02 -10.41 11.15
C TRP A 40 -5.08 -9.49 10.53
N ASN A 41 -6.16 -9.23 11.28
CA ASN A 41 -7.22 -8.33 10.85
C ASN A 41 -6.72 -6.87 10.68
N ILE A 42 -5.77 -6.44 11.51
CA ILE A 42 -5.15 -5.10 11.43
C ILE A 42 -4.17 -5.05 10.26
N VAL A 43 -3.35 -6.08 10.06
CA VAL A 43 -2.41 -6.15 8.94
C VAL A 43 -3.16 -6.12 7.61
N LYS A 44 -4.21 -6.94 7.46
CA LYS A 44 -5.03 -6.98 6.25
C LYS A 44 -5.65 -5.63 5.91
N THR A 45 -6.13 -4.89 6.92
CA THR A 45 -6.86 -3.63 6.72
C THR A 45 -5.97 -2.38 6.63
N LYS A 46 -4.81 -2.38 7.28
CA LYS A 46 -3.91 -1.21 7.32
C LYS A 46 -2.72 -1.29 6.38
N MET A 47 -2.36 -2.47 5.89
CA MET A 47 -1.22 -2.64 4.99
C MET A 47 -1.61 -2.31 3.55
N SER A 48 -0.80 -1.48 2.87
CA SER A 48 -1.00 -1.16 1.46
C SER A 48 -0.41 -2.26 0.57
N TRP A 49 -1.13 -3.38 0.45
CA TRP A 49 -0.70 -4.57 -0.32
C TRP A 49 -0.31 -4.24 -1.76
N GLY A 50 -0.95 -3.25 -2.36
CA GLY A 50 -0.62 -2.79 -3.71
C GLY A 50 0.83 -2.29 -3.83
N VAL A 51 1.34 -1.56 -2.84
CA VAL A 51 2.71 -1.04 -2.86
C VAL A 51 3.73 -2.17 -2.71
N ILE A 52 3.43 -3.17 -1.88
CA ILE A 52 4.30 -4.32 -1.64
C ILE A 52 4.40 -5.19 -2.90
N ILE A 53 3.26 -5.44 -3.55
CA ILE A 53 3.22 -6.18 -4.82
C ILE A 53 3.88 -5.38 -5.94
N LEU A 54 3.72 -4.06 -5.99
CA LEU A 54 4.38 -3.20 -6.98
C LEU A 54 5.91 -3.25 -6.84
N LEU A 55 6.41 -3.07 -5.60
CA LEU A 55 7.85 -3.08 -5.32
C LEU A 55 8.45 -4.48 -5.58
N GLY A 56 7.83 -5.53 -5.05
CA GLY A 56 8.30 -6.91 -5.25
C GLY A 56 8.18 -7.38 -6.71
N GLY A 57 7.08 -7.01 -7.37
CA GLY A 57 6.81 -7.32 -8.77
C GLY A 57 7.80 -6.65 -9.72
N GLY A 58 8.20 -5.40 -9.45
CA GLY A 58 9.23 -4.71 -10.24
C GLY A 58 10.59 -5.41 -10.18
N SER A 59 11.02 -5.82 -8.98
CA SER A 59 12.27 -6.57 -8.83
C SER A 59 12.19 -7.97 -9.46
N ALA A 60 11.05 -8.66 -9.31
CA ALA A 60 10.83 -9.96 -9.94
C ALA A 60 10.82 -9.86 -11.47
N LEU A 61 10.21 -8.80 -12.01
CA LEU A 61 10.21 -8.52 -13.45
C LEU A 61 11.62 -8.23 -13.96
N ALA A 62 12.38 -7.38 -13.27
CA ALA A 62 13.77 -7.08 -13.64
C ALA A 62 14.62 -8.35 -13.71
N PHE A 63 14.56 -9.19 -12.67
CA PHE A 63 15.27 -10.48 -12.65
C PHE A 63 14.75 -11.43 -13.74
N GLY A 64 13.45 -11.45 -14.00
CA GLY A 64 12.83 -12.23 -15.06
C GLY A 64 13.30 -11.80 -16.45
N THR A 65 13.44 -10.50 -16.70
CA THR A 65 13.94 -9.96 -17.99
C THR A 65 15.41 -10.28 -18.23
N GLU A 66 16.21 -10.37 -17.17
CA GLU A 66 17.60 -10.79 -17.24
C GLU A 66 17.71 -12.29 -17.51
N LYS A 67 17.02 -13.12 -16.72
CA LYS A 67 17.04 -14.60 -16.86
C LYS A 67 16.45 -15.10 -18.18
N SER A 68 15.43 -14.42 -18.71
CA SER A 68 14.82 -14.79 -20.00
C SER A 68 15.65 -14.35 -21.21
N GLY A 69 16.69 -13.53 -21.02
CA GLY A 69 17.44 -12.92 -22.12
C GLY A 69 16.63 -11.89 -22.92
N LEU A 70 15.45 -11.49 -22.43
CA LEU A 70 14.57 -10.53 -23.10
C LEU A 70 15.28 -9.17 -23.26
N SER A 71 16.08 -8.77 -22.26
CA SER A 71 16.92 -7.56 -22.34
C SER A 71 17.88 -7.60 -23.52
N ASN A 72 18.58 -8.73 -23.75
CA ASN A 72 19.51 -8.87 -24.85
C ASN A 72 18.77 -8.85 -26.19
N TRP A 73 17.67 -9.58 -26.30
CA TRP A 73 16.84 -9.57 -27.52
C TRP A 73 16.31 -8.16 -27.83
N PHE A 74 15.81 -7.45 -26.82
CA PHE A 74 15.30 -6.08 -26.96
C PHE A 74 16.41 -5.11 -27.41
N SER A 75 17.61 -5.20 -26.82
CA SER A 75 18.76 -4.38 -27.23
C SER A 75 19.21 -4.66 -28.67
N GLN A 76 19.13 -5.92 -29.12
CA GLN A 76 19.46 -6.28 -30.51
C GLN A 76 18.47 -5.67 -31.49
N GLN A 77 17.17 -5.72 -31.18
CA GLN A 77 16.15 -5.07 -32.01
C GLN A 77 16.35 -3.55 -32.08
N LEU A 78 16.72 -2.89 -30.97
CA LEU A 78 17.08 -1.47 -30.99
C LEU A 78 18.35 -1.20 -31.80
N SER A 79 19.36 -2.08 -31.75
CA SER A 79 20.60 -1.90 -32.52
C SER A 79 20.41 -2.02 -34.04
N GLN A 80 19.37 -2.76 -34.49
CA GLN A 80 19.03 -2.86 -35.90
C GLN A 80 18.36 -1.60 -36.44
N VAL A 81 17.84 -0.75 -35.56
CA VAL A 81 17.28 0.53 -35.92
C VAL A 81 18.44 1.50 -36.17
N GLN A 82 18.66 1.87 -37.43
CA GLN A 82 19.71 2.80 -37.88
C GLN A 82 19.39 4.27 -37.50
N LEU A 83 19.01 4.52 -36.24
CA LEU A 83 18.78 5.86 -35.71
C LEU A 83 20.02 6.38 -34.98
N ASP A 84 20.17 7.70 -34.94
CA ASP A 84 21.18 8.37 -34.12
C ASP A 84 20.99 8.00 -32.63
N PRO A 85 22.06 7.63 -31.90
CA PRO A 85 22.02 7.35 -30.45
C PRO A 85 21.28 8.40 -29.62
N ILE A 86 21.35 9.68 -30.01
CA ILE A 86 20.66 10.76 -29.29
C ILE A 86 19.14 10.63 -29.43
N VAL A 87 18.66 10.30 -30.62
CA VAL A 87 17.22 10.16 -30.92
C VAL A 87 16.62 8.95 -30.20
N THR A 88 17.35 7.83 -30.16
CA THR A 88 16.89 6.62 -29.44
C THR A 88 16.78 6.85 -27.92
N MET A 89 17.74 7.56 -27.31
CA MET A 89 17.69 7.95 -25.90
C MET A 89 16.48 8.84 -25.59
N ILE A 90 16.22 9.85 -26.43
CA ILE A 90 15.08 10.76 -26.25
C ILE A 90 13.77 9.98 -26.35
N LEU A 91 13.64 9.06 -27.32
CA LEU A 91 12.44 8.23 -27.49
C LEU A 91 12.18 7.35 -26.25
N LEU A 92 13.22 6.70 -25.73
CA LEU A 92 13.11 5.88 -24.51
C LEU A 92 12.76 6.72 -23.28
N ALA A 93 13.31 7.92 -23.17
CA ALA A 93 12.99 8.86 -22.09
C ALA A 93 11.52 9.31 -22.16
N ILE A 94 11.01 9.65 -23.35
CA ILE A 94 9.60 10.03 -23.55
C ILE A 94 8.67 8.85 -23.23
N LEU A 95 9.00 7.65 -23.69
CA LEU A 95 8.21 6.44 -23.44
C LEU A 95 8.14 6.12 -21.93
N SER A 96 9.30 6.05 -21.27
CA SER A 96 9.38 5.74 -19.83
C SER A 96 8.76 6.85 -18.97
N GLY A 97 8.95 8.11 -19.35
CA GLY A 97 8.29 9.26 -18.74
C GLY A 97 6.77 9.17 -18.85
N SER A 98 6.24 8.89 -20.05
CA SER A 98 4.79 8.76 -20.26
C SER A 98 4.15 7.65 -19.42
N ILE A 99 4.82 6.49 -19.31
CA ILE A 99 4.38 5.38 -18.45
C ILE A 99 4.43 5.78 -16.97
N THR A 100 5.49 6.49 -16.56
CA THR A 100 5.67 6.93 -15.16
C THR A 100 4.65 7.99 -14.76
N GLU A 101 4.33 8.93 -15.65
CA GLU A 101 3.27 9.94 -15.47
C GLU A 101 1.89 9.29 -15.29
N MET A 102 1.58 8.29 -16.13
CA MET A 102 0.35 7.50 -15.98
C MET A 102 0.32 6.75 -14.64
N ALA A 103 1.43 6.11 -14.25
CA ALA A 103 1.54 5.39 -12.98
C ALA A 103 1.40 6.31 -11.75
N SER A 104 1.97 7.52 -11.81
CA SER A 104 1.89 8.52 -10.74
C SER A 104 0.45 8.96 -10.47
N ASN A 105 -0.34 9.19 -11.52
CA ASN A 105 -1.75 9.55 -11.38
C ASN A 105 -2.58 8.42 -10.75
N VAL A 106 -2.34 7.17 -11.15
CA VAL A 106 -3.01 6.00 -10.55
C VAL A 106 -2.61 5.82 -9.09
N ALA A 107 -1.32 5.97 -8.76
CA ALA A 107 -0.83 5.88 -7.39
C ALA A 107 -1.42 6.98 -6.51
N THR A 108 -1.44 8.21 -7.00
CA THR A 108 -1.99 9.38 -6.30
C THR A 108 -3.49 9.22 -6.04
N ALA A 109 -4.26 8.77 -7.03
CA ALA A 109 -5.68 8.47 -6.86
C ALA A 109 -5.92 7.41 -5.76
N ASN A 110 -5.14 6.33 -5.76
CA ASN A 110 -5.24 5.27 -4.76
C ASN A 110 -4.93 5.75 -3.33
N VAL A 111 -4.03 6.72 -3.17
CA VAL A 111 -3.70 7.31 -1.86
C VAL A 111 -4.78 8.31 -1.41
N ILE A 112 -5.31 9.13 -2.33
CA ILE A 112 -6.28 10.19 -2.00
C ILE A 112 -7.69 9.62 -1.75
N LEU A 113 -8.12 8.60 -2.50
CA LEU A 113 -9.44 7.96 -2.37
C LEU A 113 -9.84 7.62 -0.92
N PRO A 114 -9.03 6.91 -0.12
CA PRO A 114 -9.38 6.59 1.26
C PRO A 114 -9.37 7.82 2.20
N VAL A 115 -8.64 8.87 1.87
CA VAL A 115 -8.65 10.13 2.64
C VAL A 115 -9.96 10.87 2.39
N VAL A 116 -10.35 10.98 1.12
CA VAL A 116 -11.61 11.61 0.70
C VAL A 116 -12.81 10.86 1.27
N SER A 117 -12.83 9.52 1.23
CA SER A 117 -13.93 8.72 1.79
C SER A 117 -14.12 8.95 3.29
N LYS A 118 -13.01 9.06 4.05
CA LYS A 118 -13.05 9.41 5.47
C LYS A 118 -13.59 10.82 5.71
N LEU A 119 -13.18 11.78 4.88
CA LEU A 119 -13.62 13.16 4.98
C LEU A 119 -15.13 13.29 4.70
N VAL A 120 -15.62 12.63 3.66
CA VAL A 120 -17.06 12.56 3.31
C VAL A 120 -17.86 11.94 4.45
N SER A 121 -17.43 10.80 5.01
CA SER A 121 -18.15 10.16 6.12
C SER A 121 -18.22 11.04 7.37
N LYS A 122 -17.17 11.83 7.66
CA LYS A 122 -17.14 12.76 8.78
C LYS A 122 -18.06 13.96 8.55
N ILE A 123 -18.11 14.50 7.34
CA ILE A 123 -19.03 15.57 6.95
C ILE A 123 -20.49 15.09 7.05
N LEU A 124 -20.82 13.91 6.51
CA LEU A 124 -22.17 13.35 6.58
C LEU A 124 -22.62 13.12 8.03
N LYS A 125 -21.74 12.64 8.92
CA LYS A 125 -22.02 12.54 10.35
C LYS A 125 -22.26 13.90 10.99
N LYS A 126 -21.46 14.92 10.65
CA LYS A 126 -21.64 16.30 11.14
C LYS A 126 -22.99 16.87 10.68
N PHE A 127 -23.35 16.71 9.40
CA PHE A 127 -24.65 17.15 8.87
C PHE A 127 -25.83 16.42 9.54
N SER A 128 -25.74 15.10 9.72
CA SER A 128 -26.76 14.31 10.42
C SER A 128 -26.97 14.78 11.88
N SER A 129 -25.89 15.11 12.60
CA SER A 129 -25.96 15.65 13.96
C SER A 129 -26.60 17.04 14.02
N HIS A 130 -26.30 17.90 13.04
CA HIS A 130 -26.89 19.24 12.94
C HIS A 130 -28.39 19.18 12.58
N GLN A 131 -28.78 18.20 11.77
CA GLN A 131 -30.19 17.98 11.43
C GLN A 131 -30.96 17.41 12.62
N SER A 132 -30.40 16.46 13.38
CA SER A 132 -31.06 15.97 14.59
C SER A 132 -31.32 17.09 15.62
N ALA A 133 -30.35 17.98 15.87
CA ALA A 133 -30.49 19.08 16.82
C ALA A 133 -31.58 20.11 16.44
N ASN A 134 -31.71 20.46 15.16
CA ASN A 134 -32.76 21.39 14.70
C ASN A 134 -34.16 20.77 14.78
N TYR A 135 -34.31 19.47 14.53
CA TYR A 135 -35.60 18.81 14.57
C TYR A 135 -36.08 18.57 16.02
N THR A 136 -35.17 18.32 16.98
CA THR A 136 -35.53 18.27 18.41
C THR A 136 -35.94 19.64 18.94
N LYS A 137 -35.30 20.72 18.46
CA LYS A 137 -35.64 22.11 18.84
C LYS A 137 -37.02 22.54 18.32
N CYS A 138 -37.40 22.13 17.11
CA CYS A 138 -38.76 22.34 16.58
C CYS A 138 -39.82 21.47 17.26
N ARG A 139 -39.46 20.30 17.81
CA ARG A 139 -40.39 19.43 18.54
C ARG A 139 -40.61 19.83 20.00
N LEU A 140 -39.68 20.58 20.59
CA LEU A 140 -39.77 21.14 21.95
C LEU A 140 -40.50 22.50 22.01
N PHE A 141 -40.85 23.08 20.85
CA PHE A 141 -41.59 24.35 20.72
C PHE A 141 -43.03 24.18 20.22
N ARG A 142 -43.56 22.96 20.27
CA ARG A 142 -44.98 22.62 20.07
C ARG A 142 -45.48 21.92 21.32
#